data_AF-A0A534C6I2-F1
#
_entry.id   AF-A0A534C6I2-F1
#
_cell.length_a   1.000
_cell.length_b   1.000
_cell.length_c   1.000
_cell.angle_alpha   90.00
_cell.angle_beta   90.00
_cell.angle_gamma   90.00
#
_symmetry.space_group_name_H-M   'P 1'
#
loop_
_entity.id
_entity.type
_entity.pdbx_description
1 polymer ?
#
loop_
_entity_poly.entity_id
_entity_poly.type
_entity_poly.pdbx_seq_one_letter_code
_entity_poly.pdbx_strand_id
1 'polypeptide(L)'
;MCGIVAAVAERDVVPILMEGLRRLEYRGYDSAGLAVLNGSKHLTRLRTVGKVHMLDEALSQTPTAGRIGIAHTRWATHGVPSERNAHPHISRDGLAIVHNGIIENHDGLRADLERRGYRFSSETDTEVIAHRIHYHLQSVPDLFKAVRATVAELQGAYALVVVSEHEPERLILAREGCPVVIGLGKDENFVASDVAALLSVTRRFIFLEEGDVAEVRRQSVRIIDRTGSTVERPIRESELSAQAAERGPYRHFMLKEIHEQPRAIANTLQERVANGRLLEAAFGPAAQEVFRRTQNVHIVACGTSFHAASVARYFIEQICKLPCTVDIASEYRYR
;
A
#
# COMPACT_ATOMS: atom_id res chain seq x y z
N MET A 1 6.93 -2.44 6.45
CA MET A 1 6.40 -1.92 5.16
C MET A 1 5.55 -0.71 5.51
N CYS A 2 5.61 0.41 4.82
CA CYS A 2 4.77 1.57 5.21
C CYS A 2 3.26 1.33 4.98
N GLY A 3 2.41 2.21 5.50
CA GLY A 3 0.95 2.19 5.32
C GLY A 3 0.45 3.47 4.63
N ILE A 4 -0.41 3.35 3.62
CA ILE A 4 -1.09 4.47 2.95
C ILE A 4 -2.59 4.39 3.21
N VAL A 5 -3.22 5.52 3.49
CA VAL A 5 -4.68 5.70 3.46
C VAL A 5 -4.98 7.03 2.79
N ALA A 6 -5.99 7.06 1.91
CA ALA A 6 -6.50 8.29 1.33
C ALA A 6 -8.00 8.20 1.11
N ALA A 7 -8.66 9.35 1.02
CA ALA A 7 -10.10 9.44 0.87
C ALA A 7 -10.50 10.70 0.11
N VAL A 8 -11.59 10.60 -0.65
CA VAL A 8 -12.32 11.71 -1.27
C VAL A 8 -13.81 11.52 -0.99
N ALA A 9 -14.39 12.43 -0.21
CA ALA A 9 -15.77 12.38 0.26
C ALA A 9 -16.39 13.77 0.39
N GLU A 10 -17.68 13.85 0.69
CA GLU A 10 -18.35 15.12 1.03
C GLU A 10 -18.24 15.47 2.51
N ARG A 11 -18.14 14.44 3.36
CA ARG A 11 -17.90 14.55 4.81
C ARG A 11 -16.41 14.69 5.12
N ASP A 12 -16.12 15.01 6.38
CA ASP A 12 -14.75 15.03 6.88
C ASP A 12 -14.13 13.62 6.81
N VAL A 13 -12.95 13.53 6.21
CA VAL A 13 -12.22 12.27 6.02
C VAL A 13 -11.23 11.97 7.13
N VAL A 14 -10.87 12.94 7.98
CA VAL A 14 -9.85 12.75 9.02
C VAL A 14 -10.12 11.53 9.93
N PRO A 15 -11.35 11.27 10.41
CA PRO A 15 -11.64 10.08 11.20
C PRO A 15 -11.37 8.76 10.44
N ILE A 16 -11.65 8.74 9.13
CA ILE A 16 -11.44 7.56 8.27
C ILE A 16 -9.95 7.33 8.07
N LEU A 17 -9.19 8.39 7.80
CA LEU A 17 -7.74 8.33 7.65
C LEU A 17 -7.09 7.79 8.93
N MET A 18 -7.46 8.32 10.09
CA MET A 18 -6.92 7.89 11.39
C MET A 18 -7.25 6.43 11.71
N GLU A 19 -8.50 6.00 11.48
CA GLU A 19 -8.87 4.60 11.68
C GLU A 19 -8.10 3.66 10.74
N GLY A 20 -7.93 4.06 9.47
CA GLY A 20 -7.10 3.32 8.53
C GLY A 20 -5.65 3.21 8.99
N LEU A 21 -5.04 4.31 9.49
CA LEU A 21 -3.67 4.28 10.01
C LEU A 21 -3.55 3.35 11.22
N ARG A 22 -4.51 3.37 12.16
CA ARG A 22 -4.50 2.43 13.32
C ARG A 22 -4.49 0.98 12.86
N ARG A 23 -5.26 0.66 11.82
CA ARG A 23 -5.30 -0.69 11.22
C ARG A 23 -4.03 -1.05 10.46
N LEU A 24 -3.23 -0.07 10.02
CA LEU A 24 -1.96 -0.28 9.31
C LEU A 24 -0.72 -0.13 10.20
N GLU A 25 -0.86 0.19 11.49
CA GLU A 25 0.26 0.45 12.40
C GLU A 25 1.21 -0.76 12.53
N TYR A 26 0.70 -1.99 12.34
CA TYR A 26 1.53 -3.20 12.32
C TYR A 26 2.58 -3.22 11.21
N ARG A 27 2.42 -2.38 10.18
CA ARG A 27 3.34 -2.31 9.04
C ARG A 27 4.48 -1.30 9.30
N GLY A 28 4.21 -0.19 10.00
CA GLY A 28 5.16 0.89 10.28
C GLY A 28 4.72 1.80 11.43
N TYR A 29 5.68 2.20 12.27
CA TYR A 29 5.42 2.92 13.53
C TYR A 29 6.51 3.95 13.91
N ASP A 30 7.42 4.27 12.99
CA ASP A 30 8.52 5.23 13.26
C ASP A 30 8.03 6.68 13.22
N SER A 31 7.02 6.95 12.38
CA SER A 31 6.33 8.23 12.27
C SER A 31 4.99 8.06 11.57
N ALA A 32 4.10 9.03 11.73
CA ALA A 32 2.83 9.09 11.05
C ALA A 32 2.50 10.53 10.64
N GLY A 33 1.63 10.69 9.67
CA GLY A 33 1.13 12.02 9.30
C GLY A 33 -0.05 11.97 8.35
N LEU A 34 -0.69 13.12 8.18
CA LEU A 34 -1.76 13.33 7.23
C LEU A 34 -1.69 14.73 6.62
N ALA A 35 -2.30 14.87 5.45
CA ALA A 35 -2.57 16.14 4.82
C ALA A 35 -3.99 16.11 4.26
N VAL A 36 -4.77 17.16 4.54
CA VAL A 36 -6.14 17.29 4.04
C VAL A 36 -6.35 18.64 3.37
N LEU A 37 -7.19 18.62 2.34
CA LEU A 37 -7.71 19.82 1.71
C LEU A 37 -9.00 20.19 2.43
N ASN A 38 -8.96 21.32 3.14
CA ASN A 38 -10.13 21.93 3.74
C ASN A 38 -10.96 22.64 2.64
N GLY A 39 -12.22 22.97 2.96
CA GLY A 39 -13.12 23.65 2.00
C GLY A 39 -12.63 25.01 1.48
N SER A 40 -11.57 25.58 2.07
CA SER A 40 -10.90 26.81 1.60
C SER A 40 -9.76 26.54 0.61
N LYS A 41 -9.60 25.31 0.11
CA LYS A 41 -8.57 24.88 -0.86
C LYS A 41 -7.13 25.00 -0.33
N HIS A 42 -6.96 25.09 0.99
CA HIS A 42 -5.63 25.08 1.60
C HIS A 42 -5.33 23.71 2.19
N LEU A 43 -4.13 23.22 1.92
CA LEU A 43 -3.63 21.96 2.41
C LEU A 43 -3.14 22.14 3.85
N THR A 44 -3.83 21.49 4.78
CA THR A 44 -3.40 21.42 6.18
C THR A 44 -2.66 20.11 6.38
N ARG A 45 -1.40 20.18 6.83
CA ARG A 45 -0.56 19.01 7.09
C ARG A 45 -0.18 18.92 8.55
N LEU A 46 -0.26 17.71 9.09
CA LEU A 46 0.21 17.36 10.43
C LEU A 46 1.06 16.09 10.35
N ARG A 47 2.21 16.09 11.04
CA ARG A 47 3.15 14.96 11.07
C ARG A 47 3.71 14.82 12.47
N THR A 48 3.97 13.60 12.89
CA THR A 48 4.55 13.29 14.21
C THR A 48 5.56 12.17 14.09
N VAL A 49 6.61 12.21 14.93
CA VAL A 49 7.47 11.06 15.16
C VAL A 49 6.76 10.07 16.09
N GLY A 50 6.96 8.78 15.85
CA GLY A 50 6.38 7.69 16.65
C GLY A 50 5.10 7.11 16.07
N LYS A 51 4.37 6.41 16.97
CA LYS A 51 3.16 5.65 16.67
C LYS A 51 1.96 6.55 16.33
N VAL A 52 0.91 5.96 15.76
CA VAL A 52 -0.30 6.66 15.29
C VAL A 52 -0.99 7.46 16.40
N HIS A 53 -0.92 7.00 17.66
CA HIS A 53 -1.50 7.75 18.80
C HIS A 53 -0.88 9.16 18.98
N MET A 54 0.40 9.35 18.63
CA MET A 54 1.03 10.68 18.71
C MET A 54 0.37 11.67 17.74
N LEU A 55 -0.04 11.18 16.56
CA LEU A 55 -0.78 11.99 15.58
C LEU A 55 -2.19 12.31 16.08
N ASP A 56 -2.82 11.40 16.82
CA ASP A 56 -4.14 11.59 17.45
C ASP A 56 -4.09 12.70 18.52
N GLU A 57 -3.04 12.71 19.34
CA GLU A 57 -2.78 13.78 20.32
C GLU A 57 -2.55 15.13 19.62
N ALA A 58 -1.76 15.15 18.55
CA ALA A 58 -1.49 16.36 17.78
C ALA A 58 -2.77 16.90 17.10
N LEU A 59 -3.63 16.02 16.57
CA LEU A 59 -4.94 16.39 16.02
C LEU A 59 -5.88 16.95 17.09
N SER A 60 -5.80 16.45 18.32
CA SER A 60 -6.59 16.96 19.44
C SER A 60 -6.18 18.38 19.82
N GLN A 61 -4.90 18.72 19.68
CA GLN A 61 -4.37 20.07 19.92
C GLN A 61 -4.63 21.02 18.75
N THR A 62 -4.55 20.51 17.51
CA THR A 62 -4.79 21.28 16.29
C THR A 62 -5.86 20.58 15.44
N PRO A 63 -7.15 20.74 15.78
CA PRO A 63 -8.23 20.11 15.03
C PRO A 63 -8.17 20.46 13.55
N THR A 64 -8.16 19.41 12.73
CA THR A 64 -8.02 19.50 11.28
C THR A 64 -9.18 18.73 10.65
N ALA A 65 -9.77 19.27 9.58
CA ALA A 65 -10.87 18.65 8.85
C ALA A 65 -10.74 18.92 7.36
N GLY A 66 -11.21 17.99 6.53
CA GLY A 66 -11.16 18.12 5.08
C GLY A 66 -11.94 17.06 4.34
N ARG A 67 -12.27 17.34 3.08
CA ARG A 67 -13.06 16.45 2.21
C ARG A 67 -12.20 15.50 1.38
N ILE A 68 -10.96 15.89 1.15
CA ILE A 68 -9.93 15.08 0.51
C ILE A 68 -8.73 15.03 1.43
N GLY A 69 -8.14 13.86 1.55
CA GLY A 69 -6.94 13.71 2.36
C GLY A 69 -6.16 12.46 2.08
N ILE A 70 -4.87 12.53 2.44
CA ILE A 70 -3.92 11.44 2.38
C ILE A 70 -3.25 11.32 3.75
N ALA A 71 -2.92 10.10 4.15
CA ALA A 71 -2.32 9.78 5.42
C ALA A 71 -1.34 8.62 5.27
N HIS A 72 -0.36 8.57 6.18
CA HIS A 72 0.74 7.62 6.08
C HIS A 72 1.25 7.18 7.45
N THR A 73 1.63 5.89 7.54
CA THR A 73 2.52 5.38 8.58
C THR A 73 3.83 4.92 7.97
N ARG A 74 4.94 5.32 8.58
CA ARG A 74 6.28 5.13 8.01
C ARG A 74 7.08 4.07 8.77
N TRP A 75 7.76 3.23 7.99
CA TRP A 75 8.91 2.44 8.39
C TRP A 75 10.13 3.01 7.65
N ALA A 76 11.06 3.62 8.35
CA ALA A 76 12.14 4.39 7.72
C ALA A 76 13.11 3.47 6.94
N THR A 77 13.37 3.80 5.67
CA THR A 77 14.41 3.18 4.83
C THR A 77 15.51 4.18 4.47
N HIS A 78 15.12 5.32 3.90
CA HIS A 78 16.00 6.46 3.61
C HIS A 78 15.75 7.60 4.60
N GLY A 79 16.79 8.10 5.27
CA GLY A 79 16.67 9.18 6.25
C GLY A 79 16.11 8.72 7.60
N VAL A 80 16.68 9.26 8.68
CA VAL A 80 16.34 8.89 10.06
C VAL A 80 14.87 9.19 10.40
N PRO A 81 14.25 8.42 11.30
CA PRO A 81 12.96 8.76 11.89
C PRO A 81 12.98 10.18 12.45
N SER A 82 12.27 11.09 11.79
CA SER A 82 12.16 12.49 12.16
C SER A 82 10.91 13.08 11.53
N GLU A 83 10.39 14.17 12.10
CA GLU A 83 9.19 14.81 11.57
C GLU A 83 9.42 15.32 10.14
N ARG A 84 10.63 15.81 9.81
CA ARG A 84 10.97 16.27 8.46
C ARG A 84 10.85 15.16 7.41
N ASN A 85 11.17 13.92 7.78
CA ASN A 85 11.14 12.74 6.92
C ASN A 85 9.81 11.99 6.98
N ALA A 86 8.90 12.37 7.87
CA ALA A 86 7.56 11.81 7.91
C ALA A 86 6.76 12.27 6.68
N HIS A 87 5.93 11.38 6.16
CA HIS A 87 4.98 11.73 5.10
C HIS A 87 3.73 12.37 5.74
N PRO A 88 2.93 13.16 5.00
CA PRO A 88 3.09 13.54 3.59
C PRO A 88 4.22 14.54 3.30
N HIS A 89 4.88 14.37 2.14
CA HIS A 89 5.76 15.40 1.57
C HIS A 89 4.94 16.40 0.77
N ILE A 90 5.33 17.67 0.82
CA ILE A 90 4.68 18.77 0.09
C ILE A 90 5.70 19.41 -0.84
N SER A 91 5.30 19.69 -2.07
CA SER A 91 6.04 20.54 -2.99
C SER A 91 5.30 21.84 -3.26
N ARG A 92 5.95 22.97 -2.95
CA ARG A 92 5.55 24.35 -3.28
C ARG A 92 4.03 24.59 -3.18
N ASP A 93 3.37 24.76 -4.33
CA ASP A 93 1.99 25.22 -4.52
C ASP A 93 0.93 24.20 -4.07
N GLY A 94 1.09 23.64 -2.87
CA GLY A 94 0.07 22.81 -2.25
C GLY A 94 -0.07 21.39 -2.81
N LEU A 95 0.97 20.84 -3.44
CA LEU A 95 0.98 19.44 -3.87
C LEU A 95 1.50 18.53 -2.76
N ALA A 96 0.68 17.59 -2.28
CA ALA A 96 1.07 16.61 -1.26
C ALA A 96 1.09 15.19 -1.79
N ILE A 97 2.05 14.40 -1.30
CA ILE A 97 2.15 12.98 -1.61
C ILE A 97 2.41 12.11 -0.39
N VAL A 98 1.94 10.87 -0.47
CA VAL A 98 2.38 9.74 0.36
C VAL A 98 2.89 8.63 -0.53
N HIS A 99 3.89 7.89 -0.06
CA HIS A 99 4.61 6.90 -0.85
C HIS A 99 4.97 5.67 0.01
N ASN A 100 4.78 4.50 -0.55
CA ASN A 100 5.31 3.23 -0.07
C ASN A 100 6.23 2.68 -1.16
N GLY A 101 7.48 2.38 -0.83
CA GLY A 101 8.42 1.89 -1.82
C GLY A 101 9.79 2.50 -1.66
N ILE A 102 10.61 2.30 -2.69
CA ILE A 102 11.95 2.87 -2.81
C ILE A 102 12.12 3.31 -4.27
N ILE A 103 12.51 4.57 -4.46
CA ILE A 103 12.92 5.09 -5.76
C ILE A 103 14.44 4.93 -5.90
N GLU A 104 14.86 4.03 -6.77
CA GLU A 104 16.27 3.63 -6.93
C GLU A 104 17.10 4.72 -7.63
N ASN A 105 16.48 5.52 -8.51
CA ASN A 105 17.15 6.60 -9.24
C ASN A 105 16.95 8.01 -8.62
N HIS A 106 16.62 8.08 -7.32
CA HIS A 106 16.28 9.35 -6.66
C HIS A 106 17.44 10.36 -6.62
N ASP A 107 18.69 9.92 -6.52
CA ASP A 107 19.87 10.80 -6.48
C ASP A 107 20.01 11.62 -7.77
N GLY A 108 19.86 10.96 -8.93
CA GLY A 108 19.93 11.64 -10.24
C GLY A 108 18.80 12.64 -10.43
N LEU A 109 17.58 12.27 -10.03
CA LEU A 109 16.40 13.13 -10.09
C LEU A 109 16.52 14.33 -9.13
N ARG A 110 17.04 14.12 -7.92
CA ARG A 110 17.30 15.17 -6.92
C ARG A 110 18.28 16.20 -7.48
N ALA A 111 19.43 15.75 -8.00
CA ALA A 111 20.45 16.64 -8.57
C ALA A 111 19.94 17.45 -9.79
N ASP A 112 19.05 16.88 -10.62
CA ASP A 112 18.38 17.64 -11.69
C ASP A 112 17.43 18.71 -11.14
N LEU A 113 16.63 18.38 -10.13
CA LEU A 113 15.67 19.33 -9.51
C LEU A 113 16.38 20.46 -8.75
N GLU A 114 17.49 20.19 -8.06
CA GLU A 114 18.29 21.22 -7.38
C GLU A 114 18.85 22.24 -8.38
N ARG A 115 19.37 21.77 -9.54
CA ARG A 115 19.81 22.66 -10.63
C ARG A 115 18.68 23.52 -11.20
N ARG A 116 17.43 23.07 -11.07
CA ARG A 116 16.20 23.80 -11.46
C ARG A 116 15.65 24.67 -10.34
N GLY A 117 16.36 24.82 -9.23
CA GLY A 117 16.00 25.71 -8.12
C GLY A 117 15.01 25.13 -7.12
N TYR A 118 14.80 23.81 -7.08
CA TYR A 118 14.11 23.17 -5.98
C TYR A 118 15.03 23.08 -4.76
N ARG A 119 14.46 23.26 -3.57
CA ARG A 119 15.16 23.07 -2.30
C ARG A 119 14.52 21.89 -1.59
N PHE A 120 15.35 20.93 -1.19
CA PHE A 120 14.91 19.77 -0.44
C PHE A 120 15.00 20.03 1.06
N SER A 121 13.98 19.61 1.78
CA SER A 121 13.83 19.75 3.23
C SER A 121 13.99 18.42 3.98
N SER A 122 14.11 17.31 3.25
CA SER A 122 14.22 15.96 3.75
C SER A 122 15.29 15.15 3.02
N GLU A 123 15.71 14.04 3.64
CA GLU A 123 16.62 13.06 3.06
C GLU A 123 15.88 11.93 2.31
N THR A 124 14.57 12.08 2.12
CA THR A 124 13.75 11.01 1.54
C THR A 124 13.82 11.02 0.01
N ASP A 125 13.79 9.83 -0.57
CA ASP A 125 13.49 9.62 -1.98
C ASP A 125 12.10 10.15 -2.36
N THR A 126 11.17 10.13 -1.41
CA THR A 126 9.78 10.57 -1.61
C THR A 126 9.67 12.05 -1.95
N GLU A 127 10.41 12.95 -1.29
CA GLU A 127 10.35 14.39 -1.62
C GLU A 127 10.76 14.67 -3.08
N VAL A 128 11.61 13.83 -3.67
CA VAL A 128 12.01 13.91 -5.08
C VAL A 128 10.80 13.74 -5.99
N ILE A 129 9.92 12.77 -5.68
CA ILE A 129 8.67 12.54 -6.42
C ILE A 129 7.77 13.79 -6.34
N ALA A 130 7.62 14.38 -5.14
CA ALA A 130 6.76 15.55 -4.95
C ALA A 130 7.21 16.74 -5.81
N HIS A 131 8.51 17.03 -5.79
CA HIS A 131 9.10 18.08 -6.61
C HIS A 131 9.08 17.75 -8.10
N ARG A 132 9.22 16.48 -8.49
CA ARG A 132 9.17 16.08 -9.89
C ARG A 132 7.78 16.24 -10.48
N ILE A 133 6.73 15.84 -9.77
CA ILE A 133 5.34 16.07 -10.20
C ILE A 133 5.08 17.57 -10.34
N HIS A 134 5.49 18.36 -9.33
CA HIS A 134 5.37 19.80 -9.40
C HIS A 134 6.11 20.41 -10.60
N TYR A 135 7.30 19.90 -10.94
CA TYR A 135 8.04 20.32 -12.13
C TYR A 135 7.28 20.05 -13.42
N HIS A 136 6.69 18.85 -13.60
CA HIS A 136 5.86 18.56 -14.77
C HIS A 136 4.58 19.38 -14.82
N LEU A 137 4.00 19.75 -13.66
CA LEU A 137 2.82 20.63 -13.60
C LEU A 137 3.06 22.01 -14.21
N GLN A 138 4.31 22.51 -14.22
CA GLN A 138 4.64 23.81 -14.80
C GLN A 138 4.44 23.84 -16.33
N SER A 139 4.57 22.70 -17.01
CA SER A 139 4.37 22.59 -18.46
C SER A 139 3.06 21.90 -18.84
N VAL A 140 2.52 21.05 -17.95
CA VAL A 140 1.27 20.33 -18.15
C VAL A 140 0.36 20.59 -16.94
N PRO A 141 -0.56 21.58 -17.00
CA PRO A 141 -1.41 21.97 -15.87
C PRO A 141 -2.58 20.98 -15.67
N ASP A 142 -2.25 19.70 -15.52
CA ASP A 142 -3.16 18.61 -15.20
C ASP A 142 -2.41 17.59 -14.33
N LEU A 143 -2.87 17.42 -13.09
CA LEU A 143 -2.23 16.59 -12.07
C LEU A 143 -2.08 15.14 -12.53
N PHE A 144 -3.10 14.59 -13.19
CA PHE A 144 -3.06 13.21 -13.67
C PHE A 144 -1.94 13.01 -14.71
N LYS A 145 -1.82 13.91 -15.69
CA LYS A 145 -0.74 13.87 -16.69
C LYS A 145 0.63 14.12 -16.07
N ALA A 146 0.75 15.05 -15.12
CA ALA A 146 2.02 15.32 -14.44
C ALA A 146 2.52 14.14 -13.61
N VAL A 147 1.60 13.44 -12.91
CA VAL A 147 1.92 12.19 -12.21
C VAL A 147 2.34 11.12 -13.20
N ARG A 148 1.62 10.94 -14.32
CA ARG A 148 1.99 9.99 -15.37
C ARG A 148 3.37 10.25 -15.97
N ALA A 149 3.70 11.51 -16.22
CA ALA A 149 5.03 11.90 -16.71
C ALA A 149 6.11 11.57 -15.67
N THR A 150 5.84 11.83 -14.39
CA THR A 150 6.78 11.51 -13.31
C THR A 150 7.04 10.02 -13.19
N VAL A 151 5.99 9.19 -13.12
CA VAL A 151 6.13 7.74 -12.90
C VAL A 151 6.82 7.02 -14.06
N ALA A 152 6.77 7.59 -15.28
CA ALA A 152 7.52 7.09 -16.43
C ALA A 152 9.05 7.24 -16.28
N GLU A 153 9.51 8.11 -15.37
CA GLU A 153 10.93 8.35 -15.09
C GLU A 153 11.44 7.61 -13.85
N LEU A 154 10.54 7.11 -13.00
CA LEU A 154 10.91 6.45 -11.74
C LEU A 154 11.43 5.03 -11.99
N GLN A 155 12.48 4.66 -11.26
CA GLN A 155 12.99 3.30 -11.17
C GLN A 155 12.81 2.77 -9.76
N GLY A 156 12.44 1.49 -9.63
CA GLY A 156 12.17 0.84 -8.34
C GLY A 156 10.71 0.44 -8.20
N ALA A 157 10.26 0.31 -6.95
CA ALA A 157 8.88 -0.05 -6.61
C ALA A 157 8.26 1.06 -5.79
N TYR A 158 7.03 1.44 -6.12
CA TYR A 158 6.26 2.48 -5.47
C TYR A 158 4.75 2.18 -5.49
N ALA A 159 4.07 2.60 -4.44
CA ALA A 159 2.66 2.96 -4.45
C ALA A 159 2.59 4.38 -3.93
N LEU A 160 2.01 5.30 -4.70
CA LEU A 160 1.97 6.71 -4.33
C LEU A 160 0.59 7.30 -4.55
N VAL A 161 0.18 8.17 -3.64
CA VAL A 161 -1.07 8.93 -3.73
C VAL A 161 -0.76 10.41 -3.66
N VAL A 162 -1.36 11.18 -4.56
CA VAL A 162 -1.10 12.61 -4.77
C VAL A 162 -2.39 13.40 -4.69
N VAL A 163 -2.34 14.53 -3.99
CA VAL A 163 -3.40 15.55 -3.96
C VAL A 163 -2.80 16.93 -4.22
N SER A 164 -3.61 17.85 -4.72
CA SER A 164 -3.18 19.23 -5.01
C SER A 164 -4.26 20.24 -4.64
N GLU A 165 -3.86 21.37 -4.06
CA GLU A 165 -4.75 22.51 -3.79
C GLU A 165 -5.45 23.05 -5.05
N HIS A 166 -4.78 22.97 -6.21
CA HIS A 166 -5.34 23.42 -7.48
C HIS A 166 -6.46 22.51 -8.01
N GLU A 167 -6.48 21.25 -7.56
CA GLU A 167 -7.37 20.21 -8.07
C GLU A 167 -8.09 19.46 -6.93
N PRO A 168 -8.87 20.18 -6.10
CA PRO A 168 -9.35 19.70 -4.80
C PRO A 168 -10.53 18.71 -4.89
N GLU A 169 -10.75 18.08 -6.04
CA GLU A 169 -11.86 17.17 -6.33
C GLU A 169 -11.37 15.79 -6.82
N ARG A 170 -10.05 15.57 -6.85
CA ARG A 170 -9.43 14.30 -7.23
C ARG A 170 -8.17 14.00 -6.43
N LEU A 171 -7.90 12.72 -6.26
CA LEU A 171 -6.57 12.20 -5.91
C LEU A 171 -6.06 11.33 -7.06
N ILE A 172 -4.75 11.31 -7.26
CA ILE A 172 -4.09 10.45 -8.25
C ILE A 172 -3.32 9.35 -7.53
N LEU A 173 -3.53 8.12 -7.96
CA LEU A 173 -2.88 6.93 -7.44
C LEU A 173 -2.02 6.30 -8.54
N ALA A 174 -0.80 5.87 -8.22
CA ALA A 174 0.03 5.08 -9.13
C ALA A 174 0.65 3.88 -8.41
N ARG A 175 0.82 2.77 -9.14
CA ARG A 175 1.34 1.49 -8.63
C ARG A 175 2.45 0.91 -9.51
N GLU A 176 3.55 0.51 -8.87
CA GLU A 176 4.59 -0.37 -9.40
C GLU A 176 5.21 -1.16 -8.22
N GLY A 177 5.09 -2.48 -8.17
CA GLY A 177 5.68 -3.39 -7.17
C GLY A 177 5.09 -3.32 -5.74
N CYS A 178 4.56 -2.19 -5.29
CA CYS A 178 3.98 -2.04 -3.95
C CYS A 178 2.44 -2.19 -3.97
N PRO A 179 1.84 -2.88 -2.98
CA PRO A 179 0.41 -3.10 -2.96
C PRO A 179 -0.37 -1.81 -2.66
N VAL A 180 -1.46 -1.63 -3.41
CA VAL A 180 -2.45 -0.57 -3.18
C VAL A 180 -3.79 -0.97 -3.78
N VAL A 181 -4.87 -0.54 -3.14
CA VAL A 181 -6.25 -0.90 -3.47
C VAL A 181 -7.14 0.34 -3.42
N ILE A 182 -8.12 0.41 -4.31
CA ILE A 182 -9.17 1.42 -4.29
C ILE A 182 -10.41 0.81 -3.63
N GLY A 183 -10.91 1.42 -2.56
CA GLY A 183 -12.18 1.08 -1.92
C GLY A 183 -13.31 1.94 -2.47
N LEU A 184 -14.40 1.32 -2.86
CA LEU A 184 -15.57 1.99 -3.45
C LEU A 184 -16.64 2.24 -2.40
N GLY A 185 -16.97 3.51 -2.13
CA GLY A 185 -18.08 3.91 -1.27
C GLY A 185 -19.29 4.37 -2.07
N LYS A 186 -20.28 4.95 -1.37
CA LYS A 186 -21.42 5.64 -2.00
C LYS A 186 -21.17 7.14 -1.94
N ASP A 187 -20.94 7.76 -3.10
CA ASP A 187 -20.54 9.17 -3.20
C ASP A 187 -19.29 9.50 -2.36
N GLU A 188 -18.39 8.53 -2.25
CA GLU A 188 -17.06 8.65 -1.65
C GLU A 188 -16.19 7.50 -2.17
N ASN A 189 -14.88 7.73 -2.31
CA ASN A 189 -13.93 6.69 -2.68
C ASN A 189 -12.68 6.78 -1.80
N PHE A 190 -12.04 5.64 -1.62
CA PHE A 190 -10.93 5.46 -0.70
C PHE A 190 -9.76 4.77 -1.40
N VAL A 191 -8.55 4.95 -0.86
CA VAL A 191 -7.35 4.25 -1.28
C VAL A 191 -6.60 3.79 -0.06
N ALA A 192 -6.07 2.57 -0.08
CA ALA A 192 -5.19 2.10 0.97
C ALA A 192 -4.15 1.11 0.47
N SER A 193 -3.06 0.92 1.22
CA SER A 193 -2.07 -0.13 0.93
C SER A 193 -2.52 -1.54 1.33
N ASP A 194 -3.60 -1.66 2.10
CA ASP A 194 -4.22 -2.92 2.51
C ASP A 194 -5.73 -2.73 2.68
N VAL A 195 -6.52 -3.73 2.28
CA VAL A 195 -7.99 -3.75 2.44
C VAL A 195 -8.41 -3.57 3.90
N ALA A 196 -7.60 -4.06 4.86
CA ALA A 196 -7.91 -3.98 6.28
C ALA A 196 -8.17 -2.54 6.75
N ALA A 197 -7.48 -1.56 6.16
CA ALA A 197 -7.63 -0.14 6.51
C ALA A 197 -9.01 0.44 6.14
N LEU A 198 -9.71 -0.19 5.20
CA LEU A 198 -10.94 0.33 4.61
C LEU A 198 -12.19 -0.49 4.97
N LEU A 199 -12.04 -1.61 5.69
CA LEU A 199 -13.15 -2.49 6.07
C LEU A 199 -14.24 -1.82 6.92
N SER A 200 -13.94 -0.70 7.58
CA SER A 200 -14.92 0.10 8.32
C SER A 200 -15.83 0.95 7.44
N VAL A 201 -15.45 1.20 6.18
CA VAL A 201 -16.17 2.10 5.26
C VAL A 201 -16.62 1.42 3.97
N THR A 202 -15.97 0.33 3.53
CA THR A 202 -16.40 -0.43 2.36
C THR A 202 -15.87 -1.87 2.35
N ARG A 203 -16.56 -2.73 1.60
CA ARG A 203 -16.12 -4.10 1.25
C ARG A 203 -15.83 -4.29 -0.24
N ARG A 204 -16.05 -3.27 -1.06
CA ARG A 204 -15.90 -3.33 -2.52
C ARG A 204 -14.57 -2.72 -2.93
N PHE A 205 -13.73 -3.52 -3.57
CA PHE A 205 -12.35 -3.17 -3.85
C PHE A 205 -11.99 -3.35 -5.32
N ILE A 206 -11.21 -2.42 -5.85
CA ILE A 206 -10.51 -2.55 -7.13
C ILE A 206 -9.01 -2.68 -6.83
N PHE A 207 -8.41 -3.78 -7.29
CA PHE A 207 -6.97 -3.99 -7.21
C PHE A 207 -6.33 -3.50 -8.50
N LEU A 208 -5.41 -2.54 -8.38
CA LEU A 208 -4.63 -2.06 -9.53
C LEU A 208 -3.68 -3.15 -10.02
N GLU A 209 -3.35 -3.15 -11.30
CA GLU A 209 -2.25 -3.96 -11.86
C GLU A 209 -0.93 -3.18 -11.84
N GLU A 210 0.17 -3.85 -12.18
CA GLU A 210 1.48 -3.21 -12.27
C GLU A 210 1.52 -2.16 -13.39
N GLY A 211 1.99 -0.96 -13.06
CA GLY A 211 2.04 0.19 -13.96
C GLY A 211 0.73 0.96 -14.09
N ASP A 212 -0.33 0.59 -13.37
CA ASP A 212 -1.60 1.33 -13.40
C ASP A 212 -1.47 2.71 -12.73
N VAL A 213 -2.12 3.70 -13.34
CA VAL A 213 -2.35 5.03 -12.77
C VAL A 213 -3.86 5.32 -12.76
N ALA A 214 -4.39 5.67 -11.60
CA ALA A 214 -5.81 5.92 -11.39
C ALA A 214 -6.08 7.36 -10.99
N GLU A 215 -7.09 7.97 -11.61
CA GLU A 215 -7.77 9.15 -11.09
C GLU A 215 -8.96 8.67 -10.24
N VAL A 216 -8.98 9.10 -8.98
CA VAL A 216 -10.06 8.78 -8.04
C VAL A 216 -10.75 10.07 -7.64
N ARG A 217 -12.03 10.14 -7.96
CA ARG A 217 -12.95 11.22 -7.56
C ARG A 217 -14.00 10.65 -6.63
N ARG A 218 -14.82 11.52 -6.06
CA ARG A 218 -15.95 11.14 -5.22
C ARG A 218 -16.92 10.16 -5.90
N GLN A 219 -17.20 10.39 -7.18
CA GLN A 219 -18.25 9.68 -7.92
C GLN A 219 -17.70 8.79 -9.05
N SER A 220 -16.39 8.81 -9.30
CA SER A 220 -15.80 8.08 -10.42
C SER A 220 -14.39 7.63 -10.11
N VAL A 221 -14.02 6.51 -10.71
CA VAL A 221 -12.64 5.99 -10.74
C VAL A 221 -12.31 5.75 -12.21
N ARG A 222 -11.20 6.32 -12.67
CA ARG A 222 -10.67 6.09 -14.02
C ARG A 222 -9.27 5.52 -13.89
N ILE A 223 -9.02 4.40 -14.55
CA ILE A 223 -7.71 3.71 -14.51
C ILE A 223 -7.12 3.71 -15.91
N ILE A 224 -5.83 3.98 -15.99
CA ILE A 224 -5.03 3.88 -17.21
C ILE A 224 -3.87 2.94 -16.94
N ASP A 225 -3.63 2.02 -17.87
CA ASP A 225 -2.50 1.10 -17.79
C ASP A 225 -1.17 1.76 -18.24
N ARG A 226 -0.08 1.00 -18.16
CA ARG A 226 1.25 1.44 -18.59
C ARG A 226 1.32 1.91 -20.05
N THR A 227 0.46 1.38 -20.92
CA THR A 227 0.42 1.75 -22.35
C THR A 227 -0.29 3.09 -22.60
N GLY A 228 -1.01 3.61 -21.59
CA GLY A 228 -1.84 4.80 -21.73
C GLY A 228 -3.29 4.50 -22.10
N SER A 229 -3.69 3.22 -22.13
CA SER A 229 -5.05 2.80 -22.45
C SER A 229 -5.94 2.86 -21.21
N THR A 230 -7.18 3.34 -21.37
CA THR A 230 -8.17 3.28 -20.27
C THR A 230 -8.62 1.84 -20.09
N VAL A 231 -8.58 1.35 -18.85
CA VAL A 231 -8.85 -0.05 -18.51
C VAL A 231 -9.89 -0.15 -17.40
N GLU A 232 -10.68 -1.22 -17.45
CA GLU A 232 -11.60 -1.59 -16.37
C GLU A 232 -10.99 -2.74 -15.57
N ARG A 233 -10.92 -2.57 -14.25
CA ARG A 233 -10.44 -3.58 -13.31
C ARG A 233 -11.64 -4.16 -12.55
N PRO A 234 -11.69 -5.49 -12.32
CA PRO A 234 -12.84 -6.12 -11.68
C PRO A 234 -13.00 -5.66 -10.25
N ILE A 235 -14.24 -5.38 -9.85
CA ILE A 235 -14.61 -5.10 -8.47
C ILE A 235 -14.70 -6.44 -7.74
N ARG A 236 -13.99 -6.57 -6.63
CA ARG A 236 -14.03 -7.74 -5.75
C ARG A 236 -14.63 -7.35 -4.41
N GLU A 237 -15.47 -8.22 -3.87
CA GLU A 237 -15.98 -8.06 -2.51
C GLU A 237 -15.08 -8.82 -1.54
N SER A 238 -14.70 -8.17 -0.44
CA SER A 238 -13.84 -8.78 0.57
C SER A 238 -14.65 -9.58 1.59
N GLU A 239 -14.33 -10.86 1.69
CA GLU A 239 -14.85 -11.77 2.72
C GLU A 239 -14.17 -11.58 4.08
N LEU A 240 -13.07 -10.81 4.15
CA LEU A 240 -12.40 -10.51 5.41
C LEU A 240 -13.37 -9.83 6.37
N SER A 241 -13.61 -10.46 7.53
CA SER A 241 -14.39 -9.85 8.58
C SER A 241 -13.56 -8.79 9.32
N ALA A 242 -14.21 -7.72 9.81
CA ALA A 242 -13.52 -6.71 10.62
C ALA A 242 -12.87 -7.31 11.88
N GLN A 243 -13.47 -8.37 12.43
CA GLN A 243 -12.96 -9.13 13.59
C GLN A 243 -11.61 -9.80 13.34
N ALA A 244 -11.29 -10.17 12.09
CA ALA A 244 -9.99 -10.74 11.76
C ALA A 244 -8.84 -9.76 12.05
N ALA A 245 -9.11 -8.46 11.97
CA ALA A 245 -8.15 -7.38 12.22
C ALA A 245 -8.18 -6.85 13.67
N GLU A 246 -8.93 -7.48 14.57
CA GLU A 246 -9.07 -7.05 15.97
C GLU A 246 -8.42 -8.04 16.94
N ARG A 247 -7.99 -7.54 18.10
CA ARG A 247 -7.40 -8.38 19.17
C ARG A 247 -8.43 -9.24 19.91
N GLY A 248 -9.72 -8.89 19.83
CA GLY A 248 -10.78 -9.58 20.57
C GLY A 248 -10.49 -9.61 22.09
N PRO A 249 -10.67 -10.75 22.78
CA PRO A 249 -10.46 -10.83 24.23
C PRO A 249 -8.97 -10.88 24.64
N TYR A 250 -8.03 -10.87 23.68
CA TYR A 250 -6.62 -11.05 23.98
C TYR A 250 -5.88 -9.72 24.16
N ARG A 251 -4.87 -9.72 25.02
CA ARG A 251 -4.02 -8.54 25.27
C ARG A 251 -3.15 -8.17 24.06
N HIS A 252 -2.69 -9.17 23.31
CA HIS A 252 -1.76 -9.02 22.19
C HIS A 252 -2.25 -9.82 20.97
N PHE A 253 -1.99 -9.31 19.76
CA PHE A 253 -2.26 -10.03 18.51
C PHE A 253 -1.52 -11.37 18.46
N MET A 254 -0.24 -11.41 18.82
CA MET A 254 0.53 -12.66 18.87
C MET A 254 -0.12 -13.72 19.78
N LEU A 255 -0.66 -13.31 20.94
CA LEU A 255 -1.34 -14.24 21.84
C LEU A 255 -2.64 -14.76 21.21
N LYS A 256 -3.44 -13.87 20.61
CA LYS A 256 -4.64 -14.25 19.83
C LYS A 256 -4.28 -15.28 18.75
N GLU A 257 -3.31 -14.95 17.90
CA GLU A 257 -2.90 -15.77 16.76
C GLU A 257 -2.38 -17.16 17.19
N ILE A 258 -1.62 -17.23 18.30
CA ILE A 258 -1.19 -18.52 18.89
C ILE A 258 -2.40 -19.37 19.30
N HIS A 259 -3.38 -18.77 19.98
CA HIS A 259 -4.59 -19.48 20.42
C HIS A 259 -5.57 -19.80 19.27
N GLU A 260 -5.54 -19.03 18.18
CA GLU A 260 -6.36 -19.27 17.00
C GLU A 260 -5.81 -20.36 16.07
N GLN A 261 -4.59 -20.87 16.29
CA GLN A 261 -3.97 -21.91 15.46
C GLN A 261 -4.89 -23.12 15.17
N PRO A 262 -5.63 -23.70 16.14
CA PRO A 262 -6.54 -24.82 15.85
C PRO A 262 -7.60 -24.45 14.81
N ARG A 263 -8.21 -23.26 14.93
CA ARG A 263 -9.19 -22.77 13.96
C ARG A 263 -8.53 -22.44 12.63
N ALA A 264 -7.35 -21.82 12.64
CA ALA A 264 -6.60 -21.49 11.42
C ALA A 264 -6.24 -22.75 10.61
N ILE A 265 -5.81 -23.82 11.27
CA ILE A 265 -5.55 -25.12 10.66
C ILE A 265 -6.85 -25.72 10.11
N ALA A 266 -7.94 -25.71 10.90
CA ALA A 266 -9.24 -26.21 10.44
C ALA A 266 -9.71 -25.47 9.18
N ASN A 267 -9.67 -24.13 9.18
CA ASN A 267 -10.04 -23.32 8.02
C ASN A 267 -9.12 -23.57 6.80
N THR A 268 -7.84 -23.88 7.03
CA THR A 268 -6.89 -24.21 5.95
C THR A 268 -7.22 -25.54 5.27
N LEU A 269 -7.81 -26.49 6.01
CA LEU A 269 -8.23 -27.80 5.52
C LEU A 269 -9.68 -27.82 5.03
N GLN A 270 -10.51 -26.89 5.52
CA GLN A 270 -11.91 -26.75 5.15
C GLN A 270 -12.03 -26.61 3.63
N GLU A 271 -12.98 -27.33 3.03
CA GLU A 271 -13.21 -27.41 1.57
C GLU A 271 -12.05 -27.98 0.74
N ARG A 272 -10.92 -28.34 1.37
CA ARG A 272 -9.76 -28.97 0.70
C ARG A 272 -9.64 -30.45 1.01
N VAL A 273 -10.29 -30.96 2.06
CA VAL A 273 -10.27 -32.38 2.44
C VAL A 273 -11.69 -32.93 2.44
N ALA A 274 -11.90 -34.04 1.72
CA ALA A 274 -13.15 -34.81 1.78
C ALA A 274 -12.84 -36.31 1.80
N ASN A 275 -13.63 -37.08 2.56
CA ASN A 275 -13.47 -38.54 2.69
C ASN A 275 -12.03 -38.97 3.06
N GLY A 276 -11.37 -38.19 3.93
CA GLY A 276 -10.00 -38.45 4.37
C GLY A 276 -8.91 -38.21 3.31
N ARG A 277 -9.24 -37.56 2.19
CA ARG A 277 -8.30 -37.26 1.10
C ARG A 277 -8.29 -35.77 0.77
N LEU A 278 -7.12 -35.28 0.36
CA LEU A 278 -6.98 -33.95 -0.20
C LEU A 278 -7.67 -33.92 -1.57
N LEU A 279 -8.48 -32.89 -1.81
CA LEU A 279 -9.14 -32.63 -3.08
C LEU A 279 -8.15 -31.93 -4.01
N GLU A 280 -7.77 -32.59 -5.10
CA GLU A 280 -6.85 -31.99 -6.09
C GLU A 280 -7.41 -30.72 -6.72
N ALA A 281 -8.75 -30.62 -6.84
CA ALA A 281 -9.45 -29.43 -7.31
C ALA A 281 -9.17 -28.17 -6.47
N ALA A 282 -8.73 -28.33 -5.20
CA ALA A 282 -8.34 -27.21 -4.35
C ALA A 282 -7.13 -26.42 -4.91
N PHE A 283 -6.35 -27.01 -5.82
CA PHE A 283 -5.22 -26.37 -6.50
C PHE A 283 -5.58 -25.82 -7.89
N GLY A 284 -6.85 -25.90 -8.29
CA GLY A 284 -7.36 -25.42 -9.57
C GLY A 284 -7.39 -26.50 -10.68
N PRO A 285 -8.06 -26.22 -11.80
CA PRO A 285 -8.36 -27.21 -12.84
C PRO A 285 -7.12 -27.78 -13.54
N ALA A 286 -6.01 -27.05 -13.55
CA ALA A 286 -4.76 -27.47 -14.19
C ALA A 286 -3.83 -28.28 -13.27
N ALA A 287 -4.18 -28.45 -11.99
CA ALA A 287 -3.27 -28.98 -10.98
C ALA A 287 -2.76 -30.40 -11.28
N GLN A 288 -3.66 -31.31 -11.67
CA GLN A 288 -3.29 -32.69 -12.00
C GLN A 288 -2.21 -32.77 -13.09
N GLU A 289 -2.38 -32.00 -14.16
CA GLU A 289 -1.43 -32.00 -15.27
C GLU A 289 -0.10 -31.38 -14.87
N VAL A 290 -0.14 -30.27 -14.12
CA VAL A 290 1.07 -29.64 -13.58
C VAL A 290 1.82 -30.61 -12.66
N PHE A 291 1.15 -31.26 -11.71
CA PHE A 291 1.79 -32.17 -10.77
C PHE A 291 2.37 -33.41 -11.44
N ARG A 292 1.72 -33.96 -12.46
CA ARG A 292 2.22 -35.14 -13.20
C ARG A 292 3.56 -34.86 -13.91
N ARG A 293 3.75 -33.65 -14.43
CA ARG A 293 4.97 -33.27 -15.16
C ARG A 293 6.06 -32.65 -14.27
N THR A 294 5.76 -32.35 -13.00
CA THR A 294 6.72 -31.72 -12.08
C THR A 294 7.84 -32.70 -11.76
N GLN A 295 9.07 -32.32 -12.12
CA GLN A 295 10.27 -33.10 -11.84
C GLN A 295 11.07 -32.55 -10.66
N ASN A 296 10.92 -31.27 -10.34
CA ASN A 296 11.65 -30.58 -9.28
C ASN A 296 10.75 -29.51 -8.65
N VAL A 297 10.92 -29.25 -7.35
CA VAL A 297 10.23 -28.17 -6.65
C VAL A 297 11.24 -27.11 -6.20
N HIS A 298 10.92 -25.84 -6.43
CA HIS A 298 11.72 -24.72 -5.95
C HIS A 298 10.82 -23.81 -5.12
N ILE A 299 11.20 -23.59 -3.86
CA ILE A 299 10.49 -22.69 -2.95
C ILE A 299 11.37 -21.46 -2.68
N VAL A 300 10.79 -20.27 -2.80
CA VAL A 300 11.46 -19.00 -2.54
C VAL A 300 10.71 -18.29 -1.42
N ALA A 301 11.39 -17.94 -0.33
CA ALA A 301 10.76 -17.35 0.85
C ALA A 301 11.73 -16.49 1.69
N CYS A 302 11.21 -15.77 2.69
CA CYS A 302 11.98 -14.98 3.66
C CYS A 302 11.57 -15.32 5.10
N GLY A 303 12.50 -15.17 6.06
CA GLY A 303 12.21 -15.25 7.50
C GLY A 303 11.48 -16.53 7.92
N THR A 304 10.41 -16.41 8.72
CA THR A 304 9.64 -17.58 9.20
C THR A 304 9.04 -18.42 8.07
N SER A 305 8.68 -17.82 6.93
CA SER A 305 8.20 -18.57 5.76
C SER A 305 9.30 -19.44 5.14
N PHE A 306 10.56 -19.01 5.19
CA PHE A 306 11.70 -19.83 4.79
C PHE A 306 11.87 -21.03 5.72
N HIS A 307 11.64 -20.89 7.02
CA HIS A 307 11.66 -22.02 7.95
C HIS A 307 10.54 -23.03 7.66
N ALA A 308 9.31 -22.57 7.40
CA ALA A 308 8.22 -23.45 6.99
C ALA A 308 8.54 -24.19 5.68
N ALA A 309 9.08 -23.49 4.68
CA ALA A 309 9.53 -24.09 3.43
C ALA A 309 10.65 -25.11 3.64
N SER A 310 11.59 -24.84 4.55
CA SER A 310 12.67 -25.75 4.91
C SER A 310 12.14 -27.05 5.51
N VAL A 311 11.06 -27.00 6.30
CA VAL A 311 10.36 -28.20 6.78
C VAL A 311 9.64 -28.91 5.63
N ALA A 312 8.92 -28.17 4.79
CA ALA A 312 8.20 -28.72 3.64
C ALA A 312 9.12 -29.47 2.67
N ARG A 313 10.37 -29.01 2.50
CA ARG A 313 11.39 -29.70 1.70
C ARG A 313 11.55 -31.17 2.11
N TYR A 314 11.65 -31.45 3.41
CA TYR A 314 11.78 -32.83 3.89
C TYR A 314 10.59 -33.70 3.46
N PHE A 315 9.37 -33.18 3.58
CA PHE A 315 8.17 -33.92 3.17
C PHE A 315 8.12 -34.12 1.65
N ILE A 316 8.46 -33.11 0.85
CA ILE A 316 8.48 -33.22 -0.62
C ILE A 316 9.51 -34.27 -1.07
N GLU A 317 10.72 -34.23 -0.53
CA GLU A 317 11.77 -35.19 -0.88
C GLU A 317 11.46 -36.61 -0.39
N GLN A 318 10.92 -36.75 0.81
CA GLN A 318 10.69 -38.07 1.42
C GLN A 318 9.39 -38.73 0.94
N ILE A 319 8.31 -37.98 0.74
CA ILE A 319 6.99 -38.50 0.39
C ILE A 319 6.82 -38.47 -1.13
N CYS A 320 7.05 -37.31 -1.77
CA CYS A 320 6.85 -37.15 -3.21
C CYS A 320 8.02 -37.65 -4.05
N LYS A 321 9.20 -37.88 -3.43
CA LYS A 321 10.43 -38.32 -4.11
C LYS A 321 10.90 -37.36 -5.22
N LEU A 322 10.61 -36.07 -5.05
CA LEU A 322 11.06 -35.01 -5.96
C LEU A 322 12.19 -34.21 -5.31
N PRO A 323 13.24 -33.83 -6.04
CA PRO A 323 14.23 -32.87 -5.54
C PRO A 323 13.55 -31.54 -5.20
N CYS A 324 13.93 -30.95 -4.06
CA CYS A 324 13.34 -29.70 -3.60
C CYS A 324 14.41 -28.72 -3.10
N THR A 325 14.47 -27.53 -3.70
CA THR A 325 15.37 -26.44 -3.28
C THR A 325 14.57 -25.36 -2.56
N VAL A 326 15.14 -24.80 -1.50
CA VAL A 326 14.57 -23.66 -0.77
C VAL A 326 15.62 -22.55 -0.72
N ASP A 327 15.31 -21.39 -1.32
CA ASP A 327 16.20 -20.23 -1.34
C ASP A 327 15.61 -19.05 -0.57
N ILE A 328 16.52 -18.24 -0.01
CA ILE A 328 16.17 -16.93 0.57
C ILE A 328 15.88 -15.97 -0.59
N ALA A 329 14.70 -15.33 -0.58
CA ALA A 329 14.24 -14.55 -1.72
C ALA A 329 15.15 -13.36 -2.08
N SER A 330 15.82 -12.74 -1.10
CA SER A 330 16.78 -11.65 -1.35
C SER A 330 17.98 -12.10 -2.18
N GLU A 331 18.44 -13.34 -2.00
CA GLU A 331 19.56 -13.92 -2.75
C GLU A 331 19.10 -14.46 -4.11
N TYR A 332 17.92 -15.09 -4.13
CA TYR A 332 17.35 -15.68 -5.34
C TYR A 332 17.17 -14.66 -6.47
N ARG A 333 16.79 -13.41 -6.14
CA ARG A 333 16.59 -12.34 -7.14
C ARG A 333 17.84 -12.04 -7.98
N TYR A 334 19.04 -12.38 -7.49
CA TYR A 334 20.32 -12.09 -8.15
C TYR A 334 21.01 -13.34 -8.73
N ARG A 335 20.35 -14.50 -8.68
CA ARG A 335 20.81 -15.73 -9.35
C ARG A 335 20.29 -15.82 -10.77
#